data_AF-A0A4Q3XTA2-F1
#
_entry.id   AF-A0A4Q3XTA2-F1
#
_cell.length_a   1.000
_cell.length_b   1.000
_cell.length_c   1.000
_cell.angle_alpha   90.00
_cell.angle_beta   90.00
_cell.angle_gamma   90.00
#
_symmetry.space_group_name_H-M   'P 1'
#
loop_
_entity.id
_entity.type
_entity.pdbx_description
1 polymer ?
#
loop_
_entity_poly.entity_id
_entity_poly.type
_entity_poly.pdbx_seq_one_letter_code
_entity_poly.pdbx_strand_id
1 'polypeptide(L)' 'VLPYWEERIAPDLRAGKRVLIAAHGNSLRALVKHLSGISDADIASLEIPTGQPIVYELADDLTATDRYYLNER' A
#
# COMPACT_ATOMS: atom_id res chain seq x y z
N VAL A 1 10.50 -4.14 3.21
CA VAL A 1 9.59 -2.99 3.06
C VAL A 1 9.03 -2.52 4.41
N LEU A 2 8.63 -3.44 5.32
CA LEU A 2 8.03 -3.08 6.61
C LEU A 2 8.87 -2.16 7.50
N PRO A 3 10.20 -2.35 7.67
CA PRO A 3 10.99 -1.38 8.45
C PRO A 3 10.88 0.05 7.90
N TYR A 4 10.92 0.21 6.57
CA TYR A 4 10.77 1.51 5.92
C TYR A 4 9.34 2.08 6.03
N TRP A 5 8.33 1.20 6.05
CA TRP A 5 6.96 1.60 6.34
C TRP A 5 6.86 2.23 7.73
N GLU A 6 7.33 1.52 8.77
CA GLU A 6 7.23 1.97 10.16
C GLU A 6 8.09 3.20 10.45
N GLU A 7 9.30 3.25 9.90
CA GLU A 7 10.27 4.30 10.22
C GLU A 7 10.06 5.59 9.41
N ARG A 8 9.42 5.51 8.23
CA ARG A 8 9.34 6.65 7.28
C ARG A 8 7.93 6.94 6.79
N ILE A 9 7.26 5.95 6.20
CA ILE A 9 5.97 6.18 5.53
C ILE A 9 4.85 6.45 6.55
N ALA A 10 4.72 5.60 7.58
CA ALA A 10 3.68 5.73 8.61
C ALA A 10 3.80 7.05 9.41
N PRO A 11 4.99 7.51 9.84
CA PRO A 11 5.15 8.84 10.43
C PRO A 11 4.71 9.99 9.52
N ASP A 12 5.04 9.94 8.23
CA ASP A 12 4.65 10.96 7.27
C ASP A 12 3.12 11.00 7.05
N LEU A 13 2.48 9.83 6.97
CA LEU A 13 1.02 9.73 6.87
C LEU A 13 0.33 10.28 8.13
N ARG A 14 0.81 9.93 9.34
CA ARG A 14 0.30 10.47 10.61
C ARG A 14 0.50 11.98 10.75
N ALA A 15 1.50 12.54 10.07
CA ALA A 15 1.71 13.99 9.98
C ALA A 15 0.78 14.68 8.96
N GLY A 16 -0.18 13.95 8.36
CA GLY A 16 -1.14 14.47 7.39
C GLY A 16 -0.57 14.67 5.99
N LYS A 17 0.61 14.12 5.69
CA LYS A 17 1.20 14.21 4.34
C LYS A 17 0.55 13.22 3.40
N ARG A 18 0.41 13.62 2.13
CA ARG A 18 0.07 12.70 1.03
C ARG A 18 1.34 12.06 0.52
N VAL A 19 1.45 10.73 0.62
CA VAL A 19 2.64 9.97 0.23
C VAL A 19 2.42 9.27 -1.10
N LEU A 20 3.34 9.44 -2.05
CA LEU A 20 3.42 8.66 -3.29
C LEU A 20 4.60 7.69 -3.19
N ILE A 21 4.34 6.41 -3.48
CA ILE A 21 5.36 5.36 -3.46
C ILE A 21 5.54 4.81 -4.87
N ALA A 22 6.73 5.04 -5.45
CA ALA A 22 7.15 4.43 -6.70
C ALA A 22 8.20 3.36 -6.41
N ALA A 23 7.90 2.10 -6.74
CA ALA A 23 8.74 0.95 -6.43
C ALA A 23 8.51 -0.20 -7.42
N HIS A 24 9.09 -1.37 -7.14
CA HIS A 24 8.96 -2.59 -7.95
C HIS A 24 7.90 -3.55 -7.39
N GLY A 25 7.43 -4.48 -8.22
CA GLY A 25 6.32 -5.39 -7.90
C GLY A 25 6.46 -6.17 -6.59
N ASN A 26 7.65 -6.70 -6.27
CA ASN A 26 7.87 -7.43 -5.01
C ASN A 26 7.69 -6.54 -3.77
N SER A 27 8.25 -5.33 -3.80
CA SER A 27 8.14 -4.37 -2.70
C SER A 27 6.71 -3.86 -2.55
N LEU A 28 6.03 -3.58 -3.66
CA LEU A 28 4.63 -3.16 -3.67
C LEU A 28 3.71 -4.27 -3.14
N ARG A 29 3.88 -5.53 -3.58
CA ARG A 29 3.14 -6.68 -3.03
C ARG A 29 3.33 -6.83 -1.53
N ALA A 30 4.56 -6.73 -1.03
CA ALA A 30 4.81 -6.83 0.40
C ALA A 30 4.12 -5.70 1.19
N LEU A 31 4.00 -4.50 0.62
CA LEU A 31 3.27 -3.40 1.22
C LEU A 31 1.74 -3.61 1.15
N VAL A 32 1.22 -4.06 0.01
CA VAL A 32 -0.20 -4.39 -0.16
C VAL A 32 -0.61 -5.52 0.80
N LYS A 33 0.24 -6.54 0.99
CA LYS A 33 0.03 -7.61 1.96
C LYS A 33 -0.17 -7.06 3.37
N HIS A 34 0.70 -6.14 3.78
CA HIS A 34 0.64 -5.47 5.09
C HIS A 34 -0.63 -4.64 5.26
N LEU A 35 -0.97 -3.82 4.26
CA LEU A 35 -2.11 -2.90 4.33
C LEU A 35 -3.46 -3.59 4.22
N SER A 36 -3.55 -4.65 3.43
CA SER A 36 -4.80 -5.33 3.10
C SER A 36 -4.97 -6.67 3.83
N GLY A 37 -4.07 -7.03 4.74
CA GLY A 37 -4.14 -8.27 5.52
C GLY A 37 -4.15 -9.55 4.69
N ILE A 38 -3.54 -9.52 3.51
CA ILE A 38 -3.56 -10.65 2.56
C ILE A 38 -2.67 -11.78 3.09
N SER A 39 -3.15 -13.02 2.98
CA SER A 39 -2.38 -14.20 3.40
C SER A 39 -1.15 -14.44 2.50
N ASP A 40 -0.18 -15.23 2.97
CA ASP A 40 0.96 -15.63 2.12
C ASP A 40 0.55 -16.49 0.92
N ALA A 41 -0.57 -17.22 1.02
CA ALA A 41 -1.09 -18.00 -0.10
C ALA A 41 -1.70 -17.08 -1.17
N ASP A 42 -2.44 -16.06 -0.74
CA ASP A 42 -3.17 -15.16 -1.64
C ASP A 42 -2.27 -14.07 -2.24
N ILE A 43 -1.17 -13.69 -1.56
CA ILE A 43 -0.26 -12.67 -2.10
C ILE A 43 0.53 -13.17 -3.31
N ALA A 44 0.73 -14.49 -3.41
CA ALA A 44 1.47 -15.10 -4.51
C ALA A 44 0.75 -14.94 -5.86
N SER A 45 -0.58 -14.89 -5.86
CA SER A 45 -1.42 -14.69 -7.05
C SER A 45 -1.73 -13.22 -7.34
N LEU A 46 -1.35 -12.29 -6.45
CA LEU A 46 -1.62 -10.87 -6.65
C LEU A 46 -0.71 -10.28 -7.73
N GLU A 47 -1.30 -9.95 -8.87
CA GLU A 47 -0.65 -9.14 -9.89
C GLU A 47 -0.92 -7.65 -9.67
N ILE A 48 0.16 -6.85 -9.70
CA ILE A 48 0.09 -5.39 -9.68
C ILE A 48 0.51 -4.90 -11.07
N PRO A 49 -0.41 -4.33 -11.85
CA PRO A 49 -0.12 -3.84 -13.20
C PRO A 49 0.88 -2.69 -13.16
N THR A 50 1.73 -2.63 -14.17
CA THR A 50 2.73 -1.56 -14.31
C THR A 50 2.08 -0.25 -14.75
N GLY A 51 2.48 0.85 -14.12
CA GLY A 51 2.04 2.19 -14.52
C GLY A 51 0.61 2.57 -14.13
N GLN A 52 -0.11 1.72 -13.39
CA GLN A 52 -1.45 2.02 -12.90
C GLN A 52 -1.40 2.43 -11.42
N PRO A 53 -1.83 3.65 -11.05
CA PRO A 53 -1.85 4.06 -9.65
C PRO A 53 -2.86 3.25 -8.83
N ILE A 54 -2.41 2.71 -7.69
CA ILE A 54 -3.26 2.15 -6.64
C ILE A 54 -3.42 3.23 -5.56
N VAL A 55 -4.66 3.56 -5.23
CA VAL A 55 -4.98 4.49 -4.14
C VAL A 55 -5.39 3.69 -2.93
N TYR A 56 -4.86 4.08 -1.77
CA TYR A 56 -5.28 3.58 -0.46
C TYR A 56 -5.92 4.73 0.32
N GLU A 57 -7.10 4.48 0.85
CA GLU A 57 -7.71 5.31 1.89
C GLU A 57 -7.43 4.64 3.23
N LEU A 58 -6.91 5.41 4.18
CA LEU A 58 -6.48 4.92 5.49
C LEU A 58 -7.23 5.69 6.58
N ALA A 59 -7.62 5.00 7.65
CA ALA A 59 -8.09 5.60 8.89
C ALA A 59 -6.93 6.22 9.69
N ASP A 60 -7.24 6.93 10.77
CA ASP A 60 -6.25 7.62 11.62
C ASP A 60 -5.20 6.67 12.23
N ASP A 61 -5.57 5.40 12.43
CA ASP A 61 -4.69 4.34 12.93
C ASP A 61 -3.87 3.66 11.82
N LEU A 62 -3.99 4.15 10.57
CA LEU A 62 -3.43 3.62 9.34
C LEU A 62 -4.04 2.28 8.87
N THR A 63 -5.18 1.87 9.42
CA THR A 63 -5.95 0.75 8.88
C THR A 63 -6.51 1.12 7.52
N ALA A 64 -6.32 0.27 6.50
CA ALA A 64 -6.86 0.53 5.17
C ALA A 64 -8.39 0.39 5.18
N THR A 65 -9.08 1.45 4.79
CA THR A 65 -10.55 1.49 4.68
C THR A 65 -11.02 1.26 3.25
N ASP A 66 -10.21 1.64 2.27
CA ASP A 66 -10.48 1.37 0.85
C ASP A 66 -9.19 1.20 0.04
N ARG A 67 -9.31 0.50 -1.09
CA ARG A 67 -8.26 0.30 -2.09
C ARG A 67 -8.88 0.16 -3.47
N TYR A 68 -8.45 1.00 -4.40
CA TYR A 68 -8.90 0.97 -5.80
C TYR A 68 -7.79 1.40 -6.75
N TYR A 69 -7.91 1.02 -8.03
CA TYR A 69 -7.10 1.64 -9.05
C TYR A 69 -7.71 2.98 -9.45
N LEU A 70 -6.87 4.01 -9.66
CA LEU A 70 -7.35 5.36 -9.92
C LEU A 70 -8.24 5.48 -11.16
N ASN A 71 -8.08 4.60 -12.15
CA ASN A 71 -8.91 4.57 -13.37
C ASN A 71 -10.26 3.86 -13.20
N GLU A 72 -10.52 3.25 -12.05
CA GLU A 72 -11.80 2.62 -11.70
C GLU A 72 -12.74 3.59 -10.96
N ARG A 73 -12.28 4.82 -10.69
CA ARG A 73 -13.06 5.94 -10.13
C ARG A 73 -12.99 7.15 -11.05
#